data_AF-A0A7X4CHJ0-F1
#
_entry.id   AF-A0A7X4CHJ0-F1
#
_cell.length_a   1.000
_cell.length_b   1.000
_cell.length_c   1.000
_cell.angle_alpha   90.00
_cell.angle_beta   90.00
_cell.angle_gamma   90.00
#
_symmetry.space_group_name_H-M   'P 1'
#
loop_
_entity.id
_entity.type
_entity.pdbx_description
1 polymer ?
#
loop_
_entity_poly.entity_id
_entity_poly.type
_entity_poly.pdbx_seq_one_letter_code
_entity_poly.pdbx_strand_id
1 'polypeptide(L)' 'MDIYCERRLIGSVQTAAEPAPVFRYAPEWLAFPGAFPVSTTVPLPDRAFDSHSPAP' A
#
# COMPACT_ATOMS: atom_id res chain seq x y z
N MET A 1 3.90 13.71 -2.47
CA MET A 1 4.94 13.66 -1.41
C MET A 1 5.27 12.20 -1.16
N ASP A 2 6.54 11.84 -1.21
CA ASP A 2 6.99 10.46 -1.03
C ASP A 2 7.35 10.17 0.43
N ILE A 3 7.03 8.96 0.87
CA ILE A 3 7.26 8.48 2.24
C ILE A 3 8.28 7.35 2.17
N TYR A 4 9.35 7.47 2.95
CA TYR A 4 10.45 6.51 2.98
C TYR A 4 10.62 5.91 4.37
N CYS A 5 10.99 4.63 4.42
CA CYS A 5 11.56 3.99 5.60
C CYS A 5 13.01 3.64 5.27
N GLU A 6 13.95 4.20 6.02
CA GLU A 6 15.38 4.15 5.72
C GLU A 6 15.69 4.63 4.29
N ARG A 7 15.88 3.69 3.35
CA ARG A 7 16.17 3.94 1.93
C ARG A 7 15.12 3.36 0.99
N ARG A 8 14.00 2.85 1.53
CA ARG A 8 12.94 2.19 0.77
C ARG A 8 11.73 3.10 0.67
N LEU A 9 11.22 3.29 -0.54
CA LEU A 9 9.97 4.00 -0.76
C LEU A 9 8.81 3.14 -0.25
N ILE A 10 8.08 3.65 0.73
CA ILE A 10 6.86 3.01 1.27
C ILE A 10 5.68 3.30 0.34
N GLY A 11 5.61 4.53 -0.17
CA GLY A 11 4.47 5.02 -0.93
C GLY A 11 4.46 6.53 -1.04
N SER A 12 3.38 7.08 -1.59
CA SER A 12 3.26 8.51 -1.86
C SER A 12 1.88 9.04 -1.48
N VAL A 13 1.86 10.24 -0.90
CA VAL A 13 0.66 11.05 -0.70
C VAL A 13 0.42 11.89 -1.95
N GLN A 14 -0.74 11.68 -2.55
CA GLN A 14 -1.26 12.46 -3.67
C GLN A 14 -2.16 13.57 -3.11
N THR A 15 -1.67 14.80 -3.16
CA THR A 15 -2.38 15.99 -2.65
C THR A 15 -3.25 16.67 -3.70
N ALA A 16 -3.09 16.31 -4.97
CA ALA A 16 -3.86 16.84 -6.09
C ALA A 16 -4.99 15.91 -6.58
N ALA A 17 -5.16 14.73 -5.96
CA ALA A 17 -6.19 13.76 -6.32
C ALA A 17 -7.43 13.97 -5.45
N GLU A 18 -8.64 13.99 -6.02
CA GLU A 18 -9.89 14.10 -5.25
C GLU A 18 -10.50 12.71 -4.97
N PRO A 19 -10.88 12.39 -3.71
CA PRO A 19 -10.74 13.23 -2.51
C PRO A 19 -9.29 13.30 -2.01
N ALA A 20 -8.77 14.51 -1.79
CA ALA A 20 -7.40 14.71 -1.32
C ALA A 20 -7.36 14.89 0.20
N PRO A 21 -6.30 14.45 0.90
CA PRO A 21 -5.15 13.71 0.38
C PRO A 21 -5.38 12.19 0.31
N VAL A 22 -4.85 11.52 -0.73
CA VAL A 22 -4.86 10.05 -0.85
C VAL A 22 -3.45 9.51 -0.65
N PHE A 23 -3.29 8.53 0.24
CA PHE A 23 -2.05 7.77 0.36
C PHE A 23 -2.11 6.49 -0.48
N ARG A 24 -1.02 6.17 -1.20
CA ARG A 24 -0.86 4.90 -1.92
C ARG A 24 0.48 4.26 -1.60
N TYR A 25 0.46 2.99 -1.23
CA TYR A 25 1.68 2.19 -1.07
C TYR A 25 2.38 1.99 -2.42
N ALA A 26 3.71 2.02 -2.39
CA ALA A 26 4.54 1.62 -3.51
C ALA A 26 4.47 0.10 -3.67
N PRO A 27 4.38 -0.42 -4.91
CA PRO A 27 4.32 -1.85 -5.16
C PRO A 27 5.56 -2.59 -4.63
N GLU A 28 6.74 -1.94 -4.69
CA GLU A 28 7.98 -2.47 -4.15
C GLU A 28 7.94 -2.66 -2.63
N TRP A 29 7.24 -1.77 -1.91
CA TRP A 29 7.01 -1.92 -0.48
C TRP A 29 6.07 -3.08 -0.20
N LEU A 30 4.97 -3.19 -0.95
CA LEU A 30 4.01 -4.30 -0.79
C LEU A 30 4.64 -5.67 -1.07
N ALA A 31 5.66 -5.74 -1.92
CA ALA A 31 6.39 -6.95 -2.22
C ALA A 31 7.53 -7.25 -1.22
N PHE A 32 7.88 -6.31 -0.33
CA PHE A 32 9.03 -6.46 0.55
C PHE A 32 8.73 -7.40 1.73
N PRO A 33 9.57 -8.43 1.97
CA PRO A 33 9.44 -9.27 3.17
C PRO A 33 9.66 -8.44 4.43
N GLY A 34 8.62 -8.35 5.27
CA GLY A 34 8.64 -7.50 6.46
C GLY A 34 8.06 -6.10 6.25
N ALA A 35 7.39 -5.86 5.12
CA ALA A 35 6.57 -4.66 4.94
C ALA A 35 5.53 -4.55 6.06
N PHE A 36 5.35 -3.34 6.56
CA PHE A 36 4.40 -3.00 7.60
C PHE A 36 3.56 -1.78 7.19
N PRO A 37 2.35 -1.63 7.74
CA PRO A 37 1.51 -0.48 7.43
C PRO A 37 2.11 0.81 8.00
N VAL A 38 1.97 1.91 7.27
CA VAL A 38 2.43 3.24 7.70
C VAL A 38 1.66 3.76 8.93
N SER A 39 0.41 3.30 9.10
CA SER A 39 -0.46 3.60 10.24
C SER A 39 -1.47 2.46 10.43
N THR A 40 -1.94 2.26 11.66
CA THR A 40 -3.04 1.32 11.96
C THR A 40 -4.32 1.67 11.22
N THR A 41 -4.52 2.95 10.87
CA THR A 41 -5.67 3.44 10.09
C THR A 41 -5.48 3.33 8.57
N VAL A 42 -4.29 2.92 8.12
CA VAL A 42 -3.95 2.74 6.70
C VAL A 42 -3.29 1.36 6.56
N PRO A 43 -4.06 0.28 6.67
CA PRO A 43 -3.51 -1.07 6.62
C PRO A 43 -2.87 -1.35 5.25
N LEU A 44 -1.93 -2.30 5.22
CA LEU A 44 -1.49 -2.86 3.94
C LEU A 44 -2.73 -3.46 3.26
N PRO A 45 -2.87 -3.34 1.93
CA PRO A 45 -3.90 -4.06 1.22
C PRO A 45 -3.74 -5.54 1.54
N ASP A 46 -4.82 -6.17 1.98
CA ASP A 46 -4.86 -7.62 2.13
C ASP A 46 -4.47 -8.15 0.76
N ARG A 47 -3.31 -8.81 0.67
CA ARG A 47 -2.94 -9.57 -0.53
C ARG A 47 -3.87 -10.77 -0.49
N ALA A 48 -5.14 -10.53 -0.82
CA ALA A 48 -6.17 -11.53 -0.82
C ALA A 48 -5.59 -12.68 -1.63
N PHE A 49 -5.45 -13.79 -0.93
CA PHE A 49 -5.33 -15.10 -1.51
C PHE A 49 -6.16 -15.12 -2.80
N ASP A 50 -5.48 -15.29 -3.93
CA ASP A 50 -6.10 -15.75 -5.17
C ASP A 50 -6.52 -17.22 -4.94
N SER A 51 -7.46 -17.44 -4.02
CA SER A 51 -8.12 -18.73 -3.82
C SER A 51 -9.28 -18.78 -4.79
N HIS A 52 -8.98 -19.34 -5.95
CA HIS A 52 -9.83 -20.26 -6.70
C HIS A 52 -11.36 -20.00 -6.66
N SER A 53 -11.88 -19.63 -7.84
CA SER A 53 -13.31 -19.69 -8.22
C SER A 53 -14.11 -20.84 -7.58
N PRO A 54 -15.40 -20.63 -7.33
CA PRO A 54 -16.42 -21.61 -7.69
C PRO A 54 -17.10 -21.12 -8.98
N ALA A 55 -16.86 -21.83 -10.08
CA ALA A 55 -17.67 -21.71 -11.28
C ALA A 55 -19.10 -22.22 -10.98
N PRO A 56 -20.16 -21.63 -11.59
CA PRO A 56 -21.49 -22.22 -11.60
C PRO A 56 -21.58 -23.46 -12.49
#